data_AF-A0A7S3HPU2-F1
#
_entry.id   AF-A0A7S3HPU2-F1
#
_cell.length_a   1.000
_cell.length_b   1.000
_cell.length_c   1.000
_cell.angle_alpha   90.00
_cell.angle_beta   90.00
_cell.angle_gamma   90.00
#
_symmetry.space_group_name_H-M   'P 1'
#
loop_
_entity.id
_entity.type
_entity.pdbx_description
1 polymer ?
#
loop_
_entity_poly.entity_id
_entity_poly.type
_entity_poly.pdbx_seq_one_letter_code
_entity_poly.pdbx_strand_id
1 'polypeptide(L)'
;VIFKGVLFPMIDSAKTDSTQQPKSAWPTENPPPSRNMLSWIGTVGANVLMMYIDLYKVFGEKEDDSVPLLPDIMLALEGCINQDTESLAKLGLNVLSTLVLTLGVDADTEVVTTVSKYRADMICEKVSKLIVNNFCMDFGDAGSVQLRFDAIPREVAALALRCPLAQRRRTKLGLPDRDVVLSVEDVTSTKQAEASNSTPVSTAFGPGKIVEYLKPSSDLPGRSRIELSWGASLYSGEAFARTGPAADDEDDRFVPSFLGKDQAWPQLATSAMTALVASLDLIQLTRELLVASNYNWGLQNYASYLNALEASHWYAFSFNENGHLRLQLQQRGFMNKNRSEQNLSPELPHLLEQEVLAMEQMLFTVFRLYCHNKPAQQSNPSYTTQQAEDFAEPLIERLSSLVLMRYLSFEESALRKLRAGTGAGAAGSRPVASASAEKHQSSKPGHVHSQSQINWDEDEESSEDEAYGASCPVSGSNKNNAADGVLNVAEFAREKHDAYKSPALIVLEGMMDFTHEQFQRNLGWIVPLLSRLIICEDIEVRVCVRQIYQSFVNFLLIK
;
A
#
# COMPACT_ATOMS: atom_id res chain seq x y z
N VAL A 1 -7.29 29.71 -15.60
CA VAL A 1 -8.27 30.29 -14.65
C VAL A 1 -9.61 29.55 -14.67
N ILE A 2 -10.23 29.33 -15.84
CA ILE A 2 -11.54 28.63 -15.94
C ILE A 2 -11.48 27.19 -15.38
N PHE A 3 -10.41 26.42 -15.66
CA PHE A 3 -10.26 25.05 -15.16
C PHE A 3 -10.27 24.92 -13.64
N LYS A 4 -9.47 25.76 -12.95
CA LYS A 4 -9.42 25.80 -11.48
C LYS A 4 -10.75 26.27 -10.87
N GLY A 5 -11.52 27.09 -11.57
CA GLY A 5 -12.80 27.60 -11.10
C GLY A 5 -13.97 26.61 -11.22
N VAL A 6 -13.83 25.53 -12.01
CA VAL A 6 -14.93 24.58 -12.29
C VAL A 6 -14.60 23.17 -11.84
N LEU A 7 -13.51 22.57 -12.34
CA LEU A 7 -13.22 21.16 -12.09
C LEU A 7 -12.80 20.89 -10.63
N PHE A 8 -12.09 21.83 -10.01
CA PHE A 8 -11.64 21.68 -8.63
C PHE A 8 -12.81 21.69 -7.64
N PRO A 9 -13.77 22.64 -7.72
CA PRO A 9 -15.01 22.56 -6.93
C PRO A 9 -15.82 21.27 -7.15
N MET A 10 -15.81 20.72 -8.37
CA MET A 10 -16.47 19.44 -8.66
C MET A 10 -15.78 18.29 -7.93
N ILE A 11 -14.44 18.22 -7.95
CA ILE A 11 -13.69 17.25 -7.14
C ILE A 11 -13.94 17.45 -5.65
N ASP A 12 -13.99 18.69 -5.16
CA ASP A 12 -14.25 18.94 -3.75
C ASP A 12 -15.66 18.50 -3.34
N SER A 13 -16.64 18.65 -4.24
CA SER A 13 -17.97 18.09 -4.07
C SER A 13 -17.94 16.55 -3.95
N ALA A 14 -17.12 15.89 -4.76
CA ALA A 14 -16.86 14.45 -4.68
C ALA A 14 -16.33 14.02 -3.31
N LYS A 15 -15.37 14.78 -2.76
CA LYS A 15 -14.76 14.50 -1.45
C LYS A 15 -15.77 14.63 -0.31
N THR A 16 -16.78 15.46 -0.49
CA THR A 16 -17.88 15.64 0.48
C THR A 16 -19.06 14.69 0.25
N ASP A 17 -18.99 13.80 -0.74
CA ASP A 17 -20.04 12.81 -1.00
C ASP A 17 -20.15 11.83 0.18
N SER A 18 -21.28 11.91 0.88
CA SER A 18 -21.60 11.07 2.04
C SER A 18 -22.48 9.88 1.69
N THR A 19 -22.74 9.62 0.41
CA THR A 19 -23.55 8.47 -0.01
C THR A 19 -22.85 7.16 0.34
N GLN A 20 -23.64 6.13 0.68
CA GLN A 20 -23.10 4.82 0.98
C GLN A 20 -22.42 4.23 -0.25
N GLN A 21 -21.13 3.98 -0.13
CA GLN A 21 -20.29 3.35 -1.14
C GLN A 21 -20.01 1.89 -0.79
N PRO A 22 -19.77 1.02 -1.79
CA PRO A 22 -19.31 -0.33 -1.53
C PRO A 22 -17.91 -0.24 -0.92
N LYS A 23 -17.62 -1.17 -0.01
CA LYS A 23 -16.37 -1.21 0.74
C LYS A 23 -15.80 -2.60 0.63
N SER A 24 -14.50 -2.67 0.41
CA SER A 24 -13.79 -3.93 0.46
C SER A 24 -13.75 -4.46 1.90
N ALA A 25 -14.07 -5.75 2.06
CA ALA A 25 -13.75 -6.48 3.27
C ALA A 25 -12.24 -6.72 3.37
N TRP A 26 -11.53 -6.84 2.25
CA TRP A 26 -10.07 -7.06 2.21
C TRP A 26 -9.35 -6.16 1.22
N PRO A 27 -8.07 -5.80 1.44
CA PRO A 27 -7.34 -4.90 0.53
C PRO A 27 -7.34 -5.35 -0.93
N THR A 28 -7.40 -6.66 -1.14
CA THR A 28 -7.33 -7.35 -2.43
C THR A 28 -8.70 -7.48 -3.11
N GLU A 29 -9.78 -7.18 -2.37
CA GLU A 29 -11.12 -7.20 -2.92
C GLU A 29 -11.36 -5.94 -3.75
N ASN A 30 -11.98 -6.14 -4.91
CA ASN A 30 -12.30 -5.04 -5.83
C ASN A 30 -13.81 -5.01 -6.11
N PRO A 31 -14.62 -4.55 -5.14
CA PRO A 31 -16.05 -4.47 -5.34
C PRO A 31 -16.34 -3.49 -6.49
N PRO A 32 -17.32 -3.80 -7.35
CA PRO A 32 -17.70 -2.89 -8.42
C PRO A 32 -18.18 -1.56 -7.83
N PRO A 33 -17.90 -0.42 -8.48
CA PRO A 33 -18.41 0.88 -8.03
C PRO A 33 -19.94 0.83 -7.94
N SER A 34 -20.50 1.46 -6.89
CA SER A 34 -21.96 1.44 -6.74
C SER A 34 -22.61 2.17 -7.92
N ARG A 35 -23.67 1.57 -8.47
CA ARG A 35 -24.60 2.26 -9.39
C ARG A 35 -25.60 3.14 -8.64
N ASN A 36 -25.20 3.67 -7.47
CA ASN A 36 -26.06 4.54 -6.70
C ASN A 36 -26.21 5.87 -7.45
N MET A 37 -27.36 6.09 -8.08
CA MET A 37 -27.63 7.31 -8.85
C MET A 37 -27.61 8.58 -7.98
N LEU A 38 -27.68 8.44 -6.65
CA LEU A 38 -27.54 9.57 -5.73
C LEU A 38 -26.07 9.86 -5.39
N SER A 39 -25.17 8.93 -5.69
CA SER A 39 -23.74 9.11 -5.48
C SER A 39 -23.17 10.02 -6.56
N TRP A 40 -22.52 11.09 -6.11
CA TRP A 40 -21.77 11.96 -7.01
C TRP A 40 -20.59 11.21 -7.62
N ILE A 41 -19.90 10.41 -6.81
CA ILE A 41 -18.77 9.57 -7.25
C ILE A 41 -19.23 8.60 -8.35
N GLY A 42 -20.36 7.91 -8.14
CA GLY A 42 -20.89 6.92 -9.08
C GLY A 42 -21.44 7.51 -10.38
N THR A 43 -21.90 8.76 -10.40
CA THR A 43 -22.55 9.38 -11.56
C THR A 43 -21.65 10.32 -12.35
N VAL A 44 -20.91 11.20 -11.66
CA VAL A 44 -20.19 12.33 -12.27
C VAL A 44 -18.68 12.20 -12.07
N GLY A 45 -18.23 11.53 -11.01
CA GLY A 45 -16.83 11.51 -10.61
C GLY A 45 -15.88 11.02 -11.69
N ALA A 46 -16.20 9.91 -12.36
CA ALA A 46 -15.33 9.35 -13.38
C ALA A 46 -15.14 10.30 -14.56
N ASN A 47 -16.24 10.88 -15.04
CA ASN A 47 -16.21 11.84 -16.15
C ASN A 47 -15.39 13.09 -15.81
N VAL A 48 -15.59 13.66 -14.61
CA VAL A 48 -14.83 14.84 -14.16
C VAL A 48 -13.35 14.56 -14.04
N LEU A 49 -12.97 13.41 -13.49
CA LEU A 49 -11.57 13.05 -13.34
C LEU A 49 -10.91 12.73 -14.69
N MET A 50 -11.62 12.07 -15.60
CA MET A 50 -11.14 11.83 -16.97
C MET A 50 -10.96 13.12 -17.77
N MET A 51 -11.81 14.14 -17.54
CA MET A 51 -11.62 15.45 -18.15
C MET A 51 -10.25 16.07 -17.82
N TYR A 52 -9.63 15.77 -16.67
CA TYR A 52 -8.27 16.25 -16.40
C TYR A 52 -7.25 15.65 -17.35
N ILE A 53 -7.42 14.39 -17.74
CA ILE A 53 -6.57 13.72 -18.73
C ILE A 53 -6.80 14.32 -20.11
N ASP A 54 -8.07 14.53 -20.49
CA ASP A 54 -8.38 15.13 -21.80
C ASP A 54 -7.83 16.55 -21.91
N LEU A 55 -7.93 17.35 -20.83
CA LEU A 55 -7.31 18.66 -20.77
C LEU A 55 -5.79 18.57 -20.85
N TYR A 56 -5.19 17.58 -20.20
CA TYR A 56 -3.76 17.35 -20.30
C TYR A 56 -3.35 17.00 -21.73
N LYS A 57 -4.09 16.15 -22.44
CA LYS A 57 -3.83 15.83 -23.86
C LYS A 57 -3.92 17.07 -24.75
N VAL A 58 -4.94 17.91 -24.54
CA VAL A 58 -5.17 19.10 -25.37
C VAL A 58 -4.12 20.20 -25.13
N PHE A 59 -3.74 20.43 -23.87
CA PHE A 59 -2.92 21.59 -23.49
C PHE A 59 -1.49 21.22 -23.06
N GLY A 60 -1.29 20.03 -22.50
CA GLY A 60 -0.02 19.60 -21.89
C GLY A 60 1.02 19.09 -22.87
N GLU A 61 0.63 18.67 -24.09
CA GLU A 61 1.58 18.16 -25.09
C GLU A 61 2.29 19.28 -25.87
N LYS A 62 1.65 20.45 -26.01
CA LYS A 62 2.11 21.53 -26.90
C LYS A 62 2.92 22.63 -26.20
N GLU A 63 3.04 22.60 -24.88
CA GLU A 63 3.68 23.69 -24.14
C GLU A 63 5.15 23.42 -23.81
N ASP A 64 6.03 24.29 -24.33
CA ASP A 64 7.19 24.81 -23.60
C ASP A 64 6.69 25.41 -22.27
N ASP A 65 6.82 24.68 -21.14
CA ASP A 65 6.89 25.08 -19.72
C ASP A 65 5.97 26.21 -19.14
N SER A 66 5.06 26.82 -19.91
CA SER A 66 4.46 28.12 -19.52
C SER A 66 3.23 28.01 -18.60
N VAL A 67 2.51 26.89 -18.59
CA VAL A 67 1.48 26.62 -17.57
C VAL A 67 1.54 25.14 -17.13
N PRO A 68 2.21 24.82 -16.01
CA PRO A 68 2.29 23.44 -15.55
C PRO A 68 0.94 22.98 -14.98
N LEU A 69 0.08 22.44 -15.84
CA LEU A 69 -1.20 21.82 -15.48
C LEU A 69 -0.99 20.50 -14.72
N LEU A 70 0.11 19.80 -14.99
CA LEU A 70 0.38 18.49 -14.42
C LEU A 70 0.52 18.50 -12.89
N PRO A 71 1.28 19.43 -12.24
CA PRO A 71 1.28 19.55 -10.78
C PRO A 71 -0.10 19.74 -10.15
N ASP A 72 -0.95 20.55 -10.79
CA ASP A 72 -2.31 20.82 -10.34
C ASP A 72 -3.20 19.55 -10.45
N ILE A 73 -3.08 18.80 -11.55
CA ILE A 73 -3.74 17.50 -11.73
C ILE A 73 -3.26 16.51 -10.67
N MET A 74 -1.95 16.39 -10.49
CA MET A 74 -1.37 15.46 -9.52
C MET A 74 -1.79 15.80 -8.09
N LEU A 75 -1.92 17.09 -7.75
CA LEU A 75 -2.43 17.52 -6.45
C LEU A 75 -3.91 17.14 -6.27
N ALA A 76 -4.72 17.31 -7.31
CA ALA A 76 -6.13 16.92 -7.29
C ALA A 76 -6.30 15.40 -7.10
N LEU A 77 -5.54 14.60 -7.87
CA LEU A 77 -5.52 13.13 -7.76
C LEU A 77 -5.00 12.69 -6.39
N GLU A 78 -3.91 13.29 -5.89
CA GLU A 78 -3.42 13.04 -4.53
C GLU A 78 -4.51 13.33 -3.48
N GLY A 79 -5.31 14.37 -3.71
CA GLY A 79 -6.47 14.71 -2.90
C GLY A 79 -7.58 13.66 -2.92
N CYS A 80 -7.82 12.99 -4.04
CA CYS A 80 -8.82 11.91 -4.17
C CYS A 80 -8.31 10.59 -3.57
N ILE A 81 -7.07 10.21 -3.86
CA ILE A 81 -6.45 8.95 -3.41
C ILE A 81 -6.36 8.89 -1.88
N ASN A 82 -6.09 10.02 -1.23
CA ASN A 82 -5.96 10.11 0.23
C ASN A 82 -7.31 10.32 0.96
N GLN A 83 -8.47 10.10 0.31
CA GLN A 83 -9.77 10.21 0.97
C GLN A 83 -10.10 8.96 1.80
N ASP A 84 -11.06 9.12 2.72
CA ASP A 84 -11.58 8.01 3.53
C ASP A 84 -12.64 7.18 2.77
N THR A 85 -13.05 7.63 1.58
CA THR A 85 -14.04 6.98 0.71
C THR A 85 -13.33 6.15 -0.35
N GLU A 86 -13.36 4.82 -0.19
CA GLU A 86 -12.65 3.86 -1.04
C GLU A 86 -12.92 4.04 -2.54
N SER A 87 -14.18 4.21 -2.95
CA SER A 87 -14.51 4.36 -4.37
C SER A 87 -13.89 5.61 -5.00
N LEU A 88 -13.76 6.71 -4.25
CA LEU A 88 -13.09 7.92 -4.73
C LEU A 88 -11.56 7.73 -4.78
N ALA A 89 -10.99 7.02 -3.81
CA ALA A 89 -9.57 6.69 -3.81
C ALA A 89 -9.20 5.82 -5.03
N LYS A 90 -9.96 4.74 -5.27
CA LYS A 90 -9.82 3.86 -6.44
C LYS A 90 -9.99 4.62 -7.76
N LEU A 91 -11.00 5.47 -7.83
CA LEU A 91 -11.22 6.27 -9.03
C LEU A 91 -10.05 7.23 -9.30
N GLY A 92 -9.50 7.86 -8.26
CA GLY A 92 -8.28 8.67 -8.34
C GLY A 92 -7.08 7.87 -8.83
N LEU A 93 -6.93 6.62 -8.38
CA LEU A 93 -5.87 5.70 -8.82
C LEU A 93 -6.01 5.27 -10.27
N ASN A 94 -7.23 4.94 -10.71
CA ASN A 94 -7.50 4.58 -12.11
C ASN A 94 -7.18 5.74 -13.06
N VAL A 95 -7.53 6.96 -12.66
CA VAL A 95 -7.24 8.17 -13.44
C VAL A 95 -5.74 8.48 -13.39
N LEU A 96 -5.06 8.27 -12.27
CA LEU A 96 -3.59 8.35 -12.20
C LEU A 96 -2.93 7.34 -13.14
N SER A 97 -3.38 6.09 -13.16
CA SER A 97 -2.89 5.06 -14.07
C SER A 97 -3.02 5.50 -15.52
N THR A 98 -4.22 5.92 -15.91
CA THR A 98 -4.52 6.37 -17.27
C THR A 98 -3.71 7.61 -17.66
N LEU A 99 -3.54 8.57 -16.74
CA LEU A 99 -2.71 9.75 -16.94
C LEU A 99 -1.26 9.33 -17.20
N VAL A 100 -0.73 8.43 -16.39
CA VAL A 100 0.66 8.02 -16.49
C VAL A 100 0.93 7.22 -17.78
N LEU A 101 0.01 6.35 -18.19
CA LEU A 101 0.07 5.70 -19.50
C LEU A 101 -0.01 6.72 -20.65
N THR A 102 -0.87 7.72 -20.53
CA THR A 102 -0.97 8.81 -21.51
C THR A 102 0.33 9.61 -21.60
N LEU A 103 1.06 9.78 -20.49
CA LEU A 103 2.34 10.49 -20.49
C LEU A 103 3.45 9.74 -21.24
N GLY A 104 3.33 8.41 -21.38
CA GLY A 104 4.32 7.53 -22.02
C GLY A 104 4.03 7.18 -23.48
N VAL A 105 2.88 7.59 -24.02
CA VAL A 105 2.45 7.24 -25.39
C VAL A 105 2.24 8.53 -26.18
N ASP A 106 2.82 8.59 -27.38
CA ASP A 106 2.56 9.67 -28.34
C ASP A 106 1.11 9.60 -28.84
N ALA A 107 0.35 10.69 -28.71
CA ALA A 107 -1.06 10.71 -29.07
C ALA A 107 -1.32 10.50 -30.58
N ASP A 108 -0.38 10.87 -31.45
CA ASP A 108 -0.55 10.78 -32.90
C ASP A 108 -0.06 9.45 -33.47
N THR A 109 0.97 8.85 -32.86
CA THR A 109 1.63 7.65 -33.39
C THR A 109 1.37 6.37 -32.61
N GLU A 110 0.80 6.48 -31.40
CA GLU A 110 0.67 5.38 -30.43
C GLU A 110 2.01 4.71 -30.07
N VAL A 111 3.14 5.33 -30.45
CA VAL A 111 4.47 4.84 -30.13
C VAL A 111 4.85 5.30 -28.73
N VAL A 112 5.48 4.41 -27.97
CA VAL A 112 6.01 4.74 -26.64
C VAL A 112 7.07 5.83 -26.78
N THR A 113 6.79 7.02 -26.24
CA THR A 113 7.73 8.14 -26.24
C THR A 113 8.50 8.22 -24.94
N THR A 114 9.71 8.79 -25.02
CA THR A 114 10.49 9.05 -23.83
C THR A 114 9.84 10.20 -23.06
N VAL A 115 9.31 9.89 -21.88
CA VAL A 115 8.74 10.90 -20.98
C VAL A 115 9.82 11.90 -20.58
N SER A 116 9.53 13.20 -20.69
CA SER A 116 10.46 14.26 -20.27
C SER A 116 10.87 14.06 -18.82
N LYS A 117 12.13 14.38 -18.50
CA LYS A 117 12.69 14.23 -17.15
C LYS A 117 11.82 14.87 -16.06
N TYR A 118 11.37 16.11 -16.26
CA TYR A 118 10.50 16.81 -15.31
C TYR A 118 9.22 16.04 -14.96
N ARG A 119 8.53 15.50 -15.97
CA ARG A 119 7.30 14.70 -15.78
C ARG A 119 7.63 13.40 -15.04
N ALA A 120 8.70 12.72 -15.43
CA ALA A 120 9.12 11.47 -14.82
C ALA A 120 9.51 11.65 -13.34
N ASP A 121 10.26 12.71 -13.03
CA ASP A 121 10.67 13.10 -11.66
C ASP A 121 9.43 13.37 -10.79
N MET A 122 8.48 14.17 -11.29
CA MET A 122 7.25 14.49 -10.56
C MET A 122 6.37 13.26 -10.32
N ILE A 123 6.18 12.39 -11.32
CA ILE A 123 5.40 11.16 -11.16
C ILE A 123 6.05 10.30 -10.07
N CYS A 124 7.36 10.09 -10.15
CA CYS A 124 8.08 9.30 -9.16
C CYS A 124 7.95 9.87 -7.75
N GLU A 125 8.15 11.18 -7.58
CA GLU A 125 8.00 11.87 -6.29
C GLU A 125 6.59 11.67 -5.73
N LYS A 126 5.56 11.95 -6.55
CA LYS A 126 4.16 11.90 -6.11
C LYS A 126 3.70 10.49 -5.78
N VAL A 127 4.05 9.52 -6.60
CA VAL A 127 3.75 8.11 -6.37
C VAL A 127 4.43 7.60 -5.10
N SER A 128 5.73 7.88 -4.94
CA SER A 128 6.48 7.45 -3.74
C SER A 128 5.87 8.04 -2.48
N LYS A 129 5.51 9.33 -2.53
CA LYS A 129 4.81 10.01 -1.44
C LYS A 129 3.42 9.41 -1.17
N LEU A 130 2.66 9.06 -2.22
CA LEU A 130 1.34 8.46 -2.08
C LEU A 130 1.40 7.08 -1.42
N ILE A 131 2.39 6.24 -1.76
CA ILE A 131 2.61 4.94 -1.11
C ILE A 131 2.77 5.14 0.40
N VAL A 132 3.68 6.03 0.81
CA VAL A 132 3.98 6.29 2.23
C VAL A 132 2.83 6.96 2.97
N ASN A 133 2.13 7.91 2.31
CA ASN A 133 1.03 8.64 2.91
C ASN A 133 -0.19 7.76 3.22
N ASN A 134 -0.30 6.58 2.59
CA ASN A 134 -1.41 5.66 2.78
C ASN A 134 -1.15 4.58 3.86
N PHE A 135 -0.12 4.73 4.69
CA PHE A 135 0.07 3.81 5.81
C PHE A 135 -0.88 4.09 6.97
N CYS A 136 -1.59 3.08 7.43
CA CYS A 136 -2.41 3.18 8.64
C CYS A 136 -1.61 2.71 9.87
N MET A 137 -0.94 3.65 10.54
CA MET A 137 -0.09 3.34 11.70
C MET A 137 -0.87 3.19 13.01
N ASP A 138 -2.04 3.83 13.13
CA ASP A 138 -2.82 3.91 14.37
C ASP A 138 -4.25 3.39 14.14
N PHE A 139 -4.65 2.39 14.92
CA PHE A 139 -5.98 1.80 14.94
C PHE A 139 -6.75 2.17 16.24
N GLY A 140 -6.36 3.27 16.87
CA GLY A 140 -6.99 3.80 18.07
C GLY A 140 -6.81 2.85 19.24
N ASP A 141 -7.92 2.51 19.91
CA ASP A 141 -7.90 1.59 21.05
C ASP A 141 -7.47 0.16 20.70
N ALA A 142 -7.49 -0.22 19.41
CA ALA A 142 -6.95 -1.50 18.97
C ALA A 142 -5.41 -1.52 18.93
N GLY A 143 -4.75 -0.37 19.11
CA GLY A 143 -3.31 -0.25 19.11
C GLY A 143 -2.73 0.30 17.80
N SER A 144 -1.41 0.22 17.66
CA SER A 144 -0.65 0.81 16.56
C SER A 144 0.38 -0.17 16.00
N VAL A 145 0.71 -0.03 14.72
CA VAL A 145 1.83 -0.76 14.11
C VAL A 145 3.13 -0.18 14.65
N GLN A 146 4.01 -1.04 15.14
CA GLN A 146 5.31 -0.64 15.69
C GLN A 146 6.41 -1.23 14.82
N LEU A 147 7.23 -0.36 14.23
CA LEU A 147 8.38 -0.75 13.43
C LEU A 147 9.57 -0.99 14.39
N ARG A 148 9.67 -2.21 14.93
CA ARG A 148 10.63 -2.56 16.01
C ARG A 148 11.78 -3.47 15.57
N PHE A 149 12.10 -3.50 14.28
CA PHE A 149 13.12 -4.41 13.78
C PHE A 149 14.42 -3.67 13.54
N ASP A 150 15.51 -4.17 14.15
CA ASP A 150 16.87 -3.65 13.95
C ASP A 150 17.32 -3.73 12.48
N ALA A 151 16.66 -4.59 11.70
CA ALA A 151 16.90 -4.76 10.27
C ALA A 151 16.30 -3.65 9.39
N ILE A 152 15.41 -2.79 9.93
CA ILE A 152 14.79 -1.72 9.15
C ILE A 152 15.79 -0.55 9.02
N PRO A 153 16.13 -0.12 7.80
CA PRO A 153 16.94 1.09 7.62
C PRO A 153 16.28 2.30 8.28
N ARG A 154 17.06 3.13 8.98
CA ARG A 154 16.54 4.30 9.72
C ARG A 154 15.75 5.26 8.83
N GLU A 155 16.21 5.47 7.59
CA GLU A 155 15.55 6.33 6.60
C GLU A 155 14.15 5.79 6.24
N VAL A 156 14.05 4.47 6.08
CA VAL A 156 12.79 3.77 5.77
C VAL A 156 11.82 3.83 6.96
N ALA A 157 12.32 3.63 8.18
CA ALA A 157 11.51 3.78 9.40
C ALA A 157 10.99 5.22 9.55
N ALA A 158 11.83 6.22 9.26
CA ALA A 158 11.45 7.62 9.34
C ALA A 158 10.35 8.00 8.34
N LEU A 159 10.34 7.41 7.14
CA LEU A 159 9.28 7.63 6.16
C LEU A 159 7.93 7.15 6.68
N ALA A 160 7.86 5.93 7.22
CA ALA A 160 6.62 5.36 7.70
C ALA A 160 6.03 6.12 8.92
N LEU A 161 6.88 6.72 9.75
CA LEU A 161 6.46 7.53 10.90
C LEU A 161 5.90 8.90 10.50
N ARG A 162 6.22 9.40 9.30
CA ARG A 162 5.77 10.72 8.80
C ARG A 162 4.42 10.68 8.09
N CYS A 163 3.66 9.58 8.20
CA CYS A 163 2.40 9.41 7.49
C CYS A 163 1.37 10.50 7.88
N PRO A 164 1.02 11.43 6.97
CA PRO A 164 0.11 12.54 7.27
C PRO A 164 -1.34 12.09 7.50
N LEU A 165 -1.75 10.94 6.93
CA LEU A 165 -3.10 10.41 7.15
C LEU A 165 -3.32 10.04 8.61
N ALA A 166 -2.31 9.48 9.29
CA ALA A 166 -2.42 9.18 10.72
C ALA A 166 -2.70 10.46 11.52
N GLN A 167 -2.00 11.56 11.24
CA GLN A 167 -2.19 12.85 11.92
C GLN A 167 -3.54 13.50 11.59
N ARG A 168 -3.95 13.47 10.31
CA ARG A 168 -5.28 13.99 9.90
C ARG A 168 -6.42 13.23 10.56
N ARG A 169 -6.34 11.89 10.64
CA ARG A 169 -7.36 11.05 11.26
C ARG A 169 -7.48 11.32 12.75
N ARG A 170 -6.35 11.47 13.45
CA ARG A 170 -6.35 11.91 14.86
C ARG A 170 -7.05 13.24 15.05
N THR A 171 -6.72 14.21 14.20
CA THR A 171 -7.32 15.55 14.24
C THR A 171 -8.83 15.48 14.01
N LYS A 172 -9.29 14.72 13.00
CA LYS A 172 -10.73 14.50 12.74
C LYS A 172 -11.46 13.83 13.91
N LEU A 173 -10.78 12.91 14.60
CA LEU A 173 -11.33 12.19 15.77
C LEU A 173 -11.21 13.00 17.08
N GLY A 174 -10.68 14.22 17.05
CA GLY A 174 -10.44 15.02 18.24
C GLY A 174 -9.44 14.39 19.22
N LEU A 175 -8.63 13.44 18.76
CA LEU A 175 -7.59 12.83 19.57
C LEU A 175 -6.44 13.81 19.73
N PRO A 176 -5.89 14.01 20.95
CA PRO A 176 -4.75 14.87 21.14
C PRO A 176 -3.60 14.38 20.27
N ASP A 177 -2.90 15.32 19.62
CA ASP A 177 -1.68 14.97 18.89
C ASP A 177 -0.71 14.44 19.94
N ARG A 178 -0.55 13.12 19.98
CA ARG A 178 0.54 12.54 20.76
C ARG A 178 1.76 13.00 20.00
N ASP A 179 2.52 13.92 20.59
CA ASP A 179 3.91 14.09 20.22
C ASP A 179 4.49 12.68 20.22
N VAL A 180 4.69 12.14 19.02
CA VAL A 180 5.51 10.96 18.86
C VAL A 180 6.86 11.49 19.27
N VAL A 181 7.18 11.34 20.56
CA VAL A 181 8.49 11.67 21.11
C VAL A 181 9.42 10.69 20.44
N LEU A 182 9.84 11.06 19.24
CA LEU A 182 11.04 10.57 18.62
C LEU A 182 12.12 11.02 19.60
N SER A 183 12.59 10.11 20.44
CA SER A 183 13.89 10.27 21.09
C SER A 183 14.96 10.17 19.98
N VAL A 184 14.97 11.17 19.13
CA VAL A 184 16.03 11.49 18.18
C VAL A 184 16.54 12.82 18.71
N GLU A 185 17.61 12.75 19.49
CA GLU A 185 18.27 13.93 20.05
C GLU A 185 18.75 14.86 18.91
N ASP A 186 18.57 16.16 19.15
CA ASP A 186 19.06 17.36 18.45
C ASP A 186 18.50 17.72 17.05
N VAL A 187 17.85 18.89 16.92
CA VAL A 187 18.46 20.16 16.43
C VAL A 187 17.54 21.37 16.75
N THR A 188 18.22 22.48 17.02
CA THR A 188 17.90 23.78 17.65
C THR A 188 16.77 24.67 17.12
N SER A 189 16.25 25.44 18.09
CA SER A 189 15.37 26.62 18.12
C SER A 189 15.65 27.77 17.13
N THR A 190 14.61 28.53 16.75
CA THR A 190 14.68 30.00 16.60
C THR A 190 13.34 30.69 16.93
N LYS A 191 13.46 31.93 17.43
CA LYS A 191 12.54 32.75 18.24
C LYS A 191 11.38 33.47 17.51
N GLN A 192 10.40 33.85 18.33
CA GLN A 192 9.19 34.67 18.14
C GLN A 192 9.39 36.11 17.61
N ALA A 193 8.34 36.65 16.96
CA ALA A 193 7.97 38.06 16.95
C ALA A 193 6.43 38.23 17.06
N GLU A 194 6.00 39.11 17.98
CA GLU A 194 4.65 39.64 18.23
C GLU A 194 4.17 40.57 17.08
N ALA A 195 2.91 40.94 16.85
CA ALA A 195 1.60 40.40 17.14
C ALA A 195 0.58 41.22 16.31
N SER A 196 -0.01 40.61 15.29
CA SER A 196 -1.43 40.81 14.98
C SER A 196 -2.10 39.51 15.41
N ASN A 197 -3.21 39.56 16.17
CA ASN A 197 -3.93 38.39 16.72
C ASN A 197 -4.60 37.53 15.64
N SER A 198 -3.88 37.18 14.58
CA SER A 198 -4.32 36.29 13.54
C SER A 198 -3.58 34.98 13.72
N THR A 199 -4.29 33.94 14.15
CA THR A 199 -3.72 32.60 14.27
C THR A 199 -3.40 32.09 12.86
N PRO A 200 -2.13 31.81 12.54
CA PRO A 200 -1.80 31.21 11.25
C PRO A 200 -2.42 29.82 11.18
N VAL A 201 -3.02 29.49 10.05
CA VAL A 201 -3.65 28.19 9.77
C VAL A 201 -3.22 27.71 8.40
N SER A 202 -2.90 26.42 8.31
CA SER A 202 -2.65 25.77 7.02
C SER A 202 -3.97 25.18 6.54
N THR A 203 -4.44 25.60 5.36
CA THR A 203 -5.66 25.06 4.74
C THR A 203 -5.28 24.22 3.52
N ALA A 204 -6.25 23.47 2.97
CA ALA A 204 -6.07 22.80 1.68
C ALA A 204 -5.74 23.76 0.52
N PHE A 205 -6.03 25.06 0.67
CA PHE A 205 -5.81 26.10 -0.33
C PHE A 205 -4.56 26.95 -0.06
N GLY A 206 -3.68 26.46 0.82
CA GLY A 206 -2.43 27.13 1.20
C GLY A 206 -2.47 27.78 2.59
N PRO A 207 -1.38 28.46 2.97
CA PRO A 207 -1.28 29.15 4.25
C PRO A 207 -2.26 30.32 4.29
N GLY A 208 -2.97 30.42 5.41
CA GLY A 208 -3.89 31.50 5.72
C GLY A 208 -3.77 31.93 7.16
N LYS A 209 -4.60 32.89 7.54
CA LYS A 209 -4.70 33.41 8.89
C LYS A 209 -6.16 33.52 9.28
N ILE A 210 -6.52 33.07 10.47
CA ILE A 210 -7.89 33.27 10.97
C ILE A 210 -8.06 34.75 11.26
N VAL A 211 -9.03 35.38 10.59
CA VAL A 211 -9.35 36.80 10.74
C VAL A 211 -10.52 37.00 11.68
N GLU A 212 -11.51 36.12 11.65
CA GLU A 212 -12.75 36.29 12.41
C GLU A 212 -13.36 34.93 12.76
N TYR A 213 -13.91 34.83 13.98
CA TYR A 213 -14.74 33.69 14.38
C TYR A 213 -16.19 34.14 14.36
N LEU A 214 -16.97 33.57 13.44
CA LEU A 214 -18.41 33.82 13.36
C LEU A 214 -19.11 32.91 14.36
N LYS A 215 -19.84 33.52 15.29
CA LYS A 215 -20.67 32.77 16.25
C LYS A 215 -21.78 32.00 15.51
N PRO A 216 -22.22 30.85 16.04
CA PRO A 216 -23.38 30.15 15.52
C PRO A 216 -24.60 31.08 15.50
N SER A 217 -25.39 30.98 14.44
CA SER A 217 -26.72 31.60 14.33
C SER A 217 -27.79 30.50 14.26
N SER A 218 -29.07 30.85 14.33
CA SER A 218 -30.17 29.86 14.28
C SER A 218 -30.08 28.92 13.06
N ASP A 219 -29.48 29.39 11.97
CA ASP A 219 -29.50 28.70 10.68
C ASP A 219 -28.11 28.21 10.25
N LEU A 220 -27.04 28.57 10.96
CA LEU A 220 -25.66 28.26 10.56
C LEU A 220 -24.77 27.95 11.78
N PRO A 221 -23.97 26.86 11.75
CA PRO A 221 -23.01 26.56 12.79
C PRO A 221 -21.90 27.62 12.85
N GLY A 222 -21.22 27.71 14.00
CA GLY A 222 -20.06 28.58 14.15
C GLY A 222 -18.96 28.22 13.15
N ARG A 223 -18.30 29.23 12.58
CA ARG A 223 -17.30 29.02 11.53
C ARG A 223 -16.20 30.08 11.60
N SER A 224 -15.00 29.69 11.21
CA SER A 224 -13.84 30.58 11.16
C SER A 224 -13.71 31.17 9.76
N ARG A 225 -13.57 32.49 9.65
CA ARG A 225 -13.17 33.18 8.43
C ARG A 225 -11.65 33.22 8.36
N ILE A 226 -11.10 32.53 7.37
CA ILE A 226 -9.67 32.42 7.11
C ILE A 226 -9.34 33.26 5.89
N GLU A 227 -8.38 34.17 6.01
CA GLU A 227 -7.83 34.90 4.87
C GLU A 227 -6.56 34.19 4.38
N LEU A 228 -6.60 33.71 3.15
CA LEU A 228 -5.49 33.01 2.51
C LEU A 228 -4.43 34.03 2.06
N SER A 229 -3.18 33.58 2.01
CA SER A 229 -2.02 34.39 1.59
C SER A 229 -2.16 35.07 0.22
N TRP A 230 -3.00 34.52 -0.66
CA TRP A 230 -3.29 35.06 -2.00
C TRP A 230 -4.56 35.95 -2.06
N GLY A 231 -5.15 36.30 -0.91
CA GLY A 231 -6.21 37.31 -0.78
C GLY A 231 -7.66 36.80 -0.77
N ALA A 232 -7.90 35.50 -0.86
CA ALA A 232 -9.25 34.93 -0.71
C ALA A 232 -9.67 34.73 0.75
N SER A 233 -10.97 34.84 1.01
CA SER A 233 -11.59 34.47 2.28
C SER A 233 -12.24 33.08 2.18
N LEU A 234 -11.86 32.17 3.06
CA LEU A 234 -12.45 30.84 3.24
C LEU A 234 -13.27 30.83 4.54
N TYR A 235 -14.43 30.17 4.54
CA TYR A 235 -15.19 29.88 5.76
C TYR A 235 -15.08 28.39 6.06
N SER A 236 -14.46 28.04 7.19
CA SER A 236 -14.35 26.64 7.63
C SER A 236 -15.15 26.42 8.91
N GLY A 237 -15.91 25.33 8.94
CA GLY A 237 -16.57 24.83 10.16
C GLY A 237 -15.63 24.06 11.09
N GLU A 238 -14.36 23.89 10.71
CA GLU A 238 -13.37 23.20 11.54
C GLU A 238 -13.00 24.06 12.76
N ALA A 239 -13.03 23.45 13.94
CA ALA A 239 -12.62 24.08 15.18
C ALA A 239 -11.08 24.12 15.25
N PHE A 240 -10.48 25.24 14.87
CA PHE A 240 -9.04 25.45 15.06
C PHE A 240 -8.77 25.68 16.55
N ALA A 241 -8.02 24.77 17.18
CA ALA A 241 -7.68 24.84 18.60
C ALA A 241 -6.99 26.17 18.93
N ARG A 242 -7.52 26.90 19.93
CA ARG A 242 -6.88 28.10 20.46
C ARG A 242 -5.63 27.68 21.25
N THR A 243 -4.45 27.95 20.72
CA THR A 243 -3.20 27.95 21.48
C THR A 243 -3.04 29.28 22.22
N GLY A 244 -3.96 29.56 23.14
CA GLY A 244 -3.88 30.74 24.02
C GLY A 244 -3.66 30.31 25.47
N PRO A 245 -2.85 31.02 26.26
CA PRO A 245 -2.78 30.81 27.71
C PRO A 245 -4.18 31.11 28.29
N ALA A 246 -4.76 30.10 28.93
CA ALA A 246 -6.10 30.14 29.49
C ALA A 246 -6.22 31.30 30.48
N ALA A 247 -7.18 32.20 30.23
CA ALA A 247 -7.74 33.03 31.27
C ALA A 247 -8.75 32.18 32.04
N ASP A 248 -8.65 32.20 33.36
CA ASP A 248 -9.37 31.39 34.34
C ASP A 248 -10.88 31.72 34.42
N ASP A 249 -11.65 31.44 33.37
CA ASP A 249 -13.12 31.42 33.46
C ASP A 249 -13.59 29.95 33.59
N GLU A 250 -13.96 29.59 34.82
CA GLU A 250 -14.31 28.23 35.27
C GLU A 250 -15.73 27.76 34.90
N ASP A 251 -16.56 28.54 34.22
CA ASP A 251 -17.94 28.14 33.90
C ASP A 251 -18.11 27.79 32.42
N ASP A 252 -18.76 26.64 32.18
CA ASP A 252 -19.00 25.98 30.87
C ASP A 252 -17.82 25.24 30.25
N ARG A 253 -17.39 24.17 30.95
CA ARG A 253 -16.77 23.00 30.31
C ARG A 253 -17.81 22.24 29.47
N PHE A 254 -18.26 22.85 28.38
CA PHE A 254 -18.68 22.11 27.19
C PHE A 254 -17.41 21.50 26.57
N VAL A 255 -16.87 20.45 27.21
CA VAL A 255 -16.07 19.48 26.46
C VAL A 255 -17.08 18.82 25.53
N PRO A 256 -17.00 18.98 24.20
CA PRO A 256 -17.89 18.25 23.32
C PRO A 256 -17.55 16.78 23.54
N SER A 257 -18.37 16.08 24.33
CA SER A 257 -18.54 14.63 24.26
C SER A 257 -19.24 14.29 22.94
N PHE A 258 -18.69 14.81 21.84
CA PHE A 258 -19.27 14.75 20.52
C PHE A 258 -18.74 13.48 19.87
N LEU A 259 -19.66 12.55 19.65
CA LEU A 259 -19.48 11.15 19.25
C LEU A 259 -19.20 10.23 20.44
N GLY A 260 -20.21 9.44 20.81
CA GLY A 260 -20.03 8.34 21.76
C GLY A 260 -18.88 7.44 21.31
N LYS A 261 -18.13 6.89 22.28
CA LYS A 261 -16.90 6.10 22.07
C LYS A 261 -17.03 5.01 20.98
N ASP A 262 -18.25 4.55 20.70
CA ASP A 262 -18.53 3.50 19.71
C ASP A 262 -18.68 4.00 18.25
N GLN A 263 -18.95 5.29 17.99
CA GLN A 263 -19.04 5.82 16.61
C GLN A 263 -17.69 6.03 15.93
N ALA A 264 -16.59 6.11 16.70
CA ALA A 264 -15.26 6.34 16.16
C ALA A 264 -14.71 5.14 15.37
N TRP A 265 -15.06 3.91 15.76
CA TRP A 265 -14.46 2.72 15.17
C TRP A 265 -14.85 2.47 13.71
N PRO A 266 -16.14 2.49 13.30
CA PRO A 266 -16.51 2.22 11.90
C PRO A 266 -15.87 3.20 10.91
N GLN A 267 -15.73 4.47 11.30
CA GLN A 267 -15.08 5.51 10.50
C GLN A 267 -13.58 5.24 10.38
N LEU A 268 -12.91 4.99 11.52
CA LEU A 268 -11.49 4.64 11.53
C LEU A 268 -11.20 3.37 10.73
N ALA A 269 -12.01 2.34 10.89
CA ALA A 269 -11.88 1.09 10.15
C ALA A 269 -12.06 1.29 8.65
N THR A 270 -13.08 2.06 8.22
CA THR A 270 -13.30 2.39 6.79
C THR A 270 -12.11 3.14 6.21
N SER A 271 -11.63 4.14 6.94
CA SER A 271 -10.49 4.97 6.56
C SER A 271 -9.20 4.14 6.48
N ALA A 272 -8.96 3.26 7.47
CA ALA A 272 -7.84 2.32 7.47
C ALA A 272 -7.90 1.37 6.27
N MET A 273 -9.05 0.74 6.01
CA MET A 273 -9.23 -0.15 4.87
C MET A 273 -8.98 0.58 3.54
N THR A 274 -9.54 1.77 3.36
CA THR A 274 -9.34 2.58 2.15
C THR A 274 -7.86 2.87 1.89
N ALA A 275 -7.12 3.26 2.93
CA ALA A 275 -5.69 3.50 2.85
C ALA A 275 -4.90 2.23 2.45
N LEU A 276 -5.25 1.08 3.04
CA LEU A 276 -4.61 -0.19 2.74
C LEU A 276 -4.85 -0.62 1.28
N VAL A 277 -6.09 -0.54 0.82
CA VAL A 277 -6.47 -0.79 -0.58
C VAL A 277 -5.69 0.14 -1.52
N ALA A 278 -5.72 1.45 -1.26
CA ALA A 278 -5.02 2.43 -2.09
C ALA A 278 -3.51 2.19 -2.13
N SER A 279 -2.90 1.80 -1.01
CA SER A 279 -1.46 1.49 -0.96
C SER A 279 -1.10 0.25 -1.77
N LEU A 280 -1.96 -0.78 -1.79
CA LEU A 280 -1.77 -1.99 -2.57
C LEU A 280 -1.88 -1.70 -4.07
N ASP A 281 -2.94 -0.99 -4.47
CA ASP A 281 -3.17 -0.59 -5.86
C ASP A 281 -2.05 0.33 -6.39
N LEU A 282 -1.49 1.21 -5.55
CA LEU A 282 -0.32 2.02 -5.91
C LEU A 282 0.91 1.15 -6.20
N ILE A 283 1.17 0.11 -5.43
CA ILE A 283 2.30 -0.80 -5.69
C ILE A 283 2.10 -1.49 -7.04
N GLN A 284 0.90 -2.02 -7.30
CA GLN A 284 0.56 -2.66 -8.57
C GLN A 284 0.68 -1.70 -9.75
N LEU A 285 0.11 -0.50 -9.64
CA LEU A 285 0.24 0.54 -10.64
C LEU A 285 1.71 0.78 -10.99
N THR A 286 2.57 0.96 -9.99
CA THR A 286 3.98 1.28 -10.25
C THR A 286 4.76 0.19 -10.98
N ARG A 287 4.34 -1.08 -10.83
CA ARG A 287 4.84 -2.18 -11.65
C ARG A 287 4.53 -1.96 -13.12
N GLU A 288 3.27 -1.68 -13.42
CA GLU A 288 2.82 -1.39 -14.79
C GLU A 288 3.55 -0.18 -15.36
N LEU A 289 3.75 0.87 -14.56
CA LEU A 289 4.49 2.07 -14.96
C LEU A 289 5.92 1.76 -15.38
N LEU A 290 6.63 0.98 -14.57
CA LEU A 290 8.02 0.61 -14.86
C LEU A 290 8.12 -0.30 -16.09
N VAL A 291 7.16 -1.21 -16.28
CA VAL A 291 7.13 -2.10 -17.45
C VAL A 291 6.77 -1.35 -18.74
N ALA A 292 5.71 -0.55 -18.72
CA ALA A 292 5.12 0.05 -19.93
C ALA A 292 5.94 1.21 -20.50
N SER A 293 6.44 2.11 -19.65
CA SER A 293 6.91 3.42 -20.13
C SER A 293 8.43 3.59 -20.12
N ASN A 294 9.18 2.55 -19.74
CA ASN A 294 10.64 2.57 -19.61
C ASN A 294 11.17 3.91 -19.07
N TYR A 295 10.56 4.39 -17.97
CA TYR A 295 10.85 5.72 -17.43
C TYR A 295 12.36 5.88 -17.20
N ASN A 296 12.96 6.88 -17.82
CA ASN A 296 14.36 7.26 -17.59
C ASN A 296 14.47 8.04 -16.26
N TRP A 297 14.10 7.40 -15.16
CA TRP A 297 14.22 7.96 -13.82
C TRP A 297 15.70 8.18 -13.48
N GLY A 298 16.03 9.29 -12.82
CA GLY A 298 17.34 9.44 -12.22
C GLY A 298 17.54 8.42 -11.07
N LEU A 299 18.78 8.10 -10.72
CA LEU A 299 19.07 7.20 -9.58
C LEU A 299 18.47 7.70 -8.26
N GLN A 300 18.35 9.02 -8.08
CA GLN A 300 17.69 9.61 -6.90
C GLN A 300 16.20 9.28 -6.82
N ASN A 301 15.52 9.22 -7.98
CA ASN A 301 14.12 8.84 -8.06
C ASN A 301 13.95 7.35 -7.75
N TYR A 302 14.80 6.50 -8.33
CA TYR A 302 14.84 5.07 -7.99
C TYR A 302 15.09 4.87 -6.49
N ALA A 303 16.03 5.60 -5.88
CA ALA A 303 16.26 5.54 -4.44
C ALA A 303 15.01 5.94 -3.63
N SER A 304 14.35 7.04 -4.00
CA SER A 304 13.14 7.52 -3.32
C SER A 304 11.98 6.52 -3.44
N TYR A 305 11.81 5.95 -4.62
CA TYR A 305 10.78 4.94 -4.91
C TYR A 305 11.06 3.61 -4.19
N LEU A 306 12.29 3.11 -4.24
CA LEU A 306 12.71 1.90 -3.53
C LEU A 306 12.55 2.08 -2.02
N ASN A 307 12.89 3.24 -1.47
CA ASN A 307 12.66 3.54 -0.05
C ASN A 307 11.16 3.54 0.31
N ALA A 308 10.29 4.03 -0.58
CA ALA A 308 8.84 4.00 -0.36
C ALA A 308 8.27 2.57 -0.41
N LEU A 309 8.72 1.75 -1.37
CA LEU A 309 8.36 0.33 -1.43
C LEU A 309 8.88 -0.44 -0.22
N GLU A 310 10.12 -0.17 0.19
CA GLU A 310 10.72 -0.82 1.36
C GLU A 310 9.96 -0.46 2.64
N ALA A 311 9.55 0.82 2.78
CA ALA A 311 8.70 1.25 3.88
C ALA A 311 7.35 0.52 3.88
N SER A 312 6.75 0.32 2.70
CA SER A 312 5.50 -0.41 2.54
C SER A 312 5.65 -1.88 2.91
N HIS A 313 6.74 -2.52 2.46
CA HIS A 313 7.08 -3.90 2.82
C HIS A 313 7.22 -4.05 4.34
N TRP A 314 8.01 -3.21 5.00
CA TRP A 314 8.23 -3.30 6.44
C TRP A 314 7.00 -2.93 7.26
N TYR A 315 6.17 -2.01 6.78
CA TYR A 315 4.87 -1.71 7.36
C TYR A 315 3.98 -2.95 7.37
N ALA A 316 3.79 -3.57 6.21
CA ALA A 316 2.97 -4.78 6.05
C ALA A 316 3.53 -5.96 6.86
N PHE A 317 4.85 -6.17 6.83
CA PHE A 317 5.53 -7.16 7.64
C PHE A 317 5.30 -6.95 9.14
N SER A 318 5.46 -5.72 9.62
CA SER A 318 5.27 -5.39 11.04
C SER A 318 3.81 -5.56 11.48
N PHE A 319 2.85 -5.27 10.59
CA PHE A 319 1.45 -5.57 10.82
C PHE A 319 1.22 -7.09 10.94
N ASN A 320 1.78 -7.88 10.01
CA ASN A 320 1.63 -9.33 9.96
C ASN A 320 2.23 -10.06 11.18
N GLU A 321 3.36 -9.57 11.70
CA GLU A 321 4.03 -10.10 12.89
C GLU A 321 3.35 -9.67 14.21
N ASN A 322 2.55 -8.60 14.21
CA ASN A 322 1.86 -8.14 15.41
C ASN A 322 0.56 -8.92 15.66
N GLY A 323 0.69 -10.17 16.11
CA GLY A 323 -0.43 -11.06 16.41
C GLY A 323 -1.44 -10.47 17.40
N HIS A 324 -0.99 -9.69 18.38
CA HIS A 324 -1.87 -9.03 19.36
C HIS A 324 -2.76 -7.98 18.70
N LEU A 325 -2.19 -7.08 17.91
CA LEU A 325 -2.95 -6.08 17.15
C LEU A 325 -3.96 -6.76 16.22
N ARG A 326 -3.50 -7.75 15.43
CA ARG A 326 -4.37 -8.49 14.50
C ARG A 326 -5.57 -9.14 15.19
N LEU A 327 -5.35 -9.73 16.37
CA LEU A 327 -6.43 -10.32 17.19
C LEU A 327 -7.41 -9.24 17.68
N GLN A 328 -6.92 -8.10 18.16
CA GLN A 328 -7.78 -6.99 18.58
C GLN A 328 -8.60 -6.40 17.42
N LEU A 329 -7.99 -6.29 16.23
CA LEU A 329 -8.67 -5.85 15.01
C LEU A 329 -9.75 -6.84 14.59
N GLN A 330 -9.45 -8.14 14.61
CA GLN A 330 -10.41 -9.20 14.31
C GLN A 330 -11.61 -9.17 15.26
N GLN A 331 -11.38 -9.03 16.56
CA GLN A 331 -12.44 -8.92 17.58
C GLN A 331 -13.36 -7.72 17.34
N ARG A 332 -12.87 -6.69 16.65
CA ARG A 332 -13.62 -5.50 16.25
C ARG A 332 -14.20 -5.59 14.83
N GLY A 333 -14.14 -6.76 14.21
CA GLY A 333 -14.69 -7.02 12.87
C GLY A 333 -13.90 -6.36 11.73
N PHE A 334 -12.65 -5.99 11.95
CA PHE A 334 -11.77 -5.52 10.87
C PHE A 334 -11.43 -6.69 9.94
N MET A 335 -11.48 -6.47 8.62
CA MET A 335 -11.13 -7.47 7.61
C MET A 335 -11.84 -8.82 7.74
N ASN A 336 -13.17 -8.83 7.86
CA ASN A 336 -13.92 -10.06 8.03
C ASN A 336 -14.38 -10.64 6.67
N LYS A 337 -13.63 -11.61 6.08
CA LYS A 337 -14.00 -12.28 4.80
C LYS A 337 -15.36 -13.00 4.90
N ASN A 338 -15.60 -13.64 6.04
CA ASN A 338 -16.62 -14.69 6.16
C ASN A 338 -17.88 -14.21 6.89
N ARG A 339 -18.29 -12.96 6.66
CA ARG A 339 -19.52 -12.47 7.30
C ARG A 339 -20.76 -13.24 6.84
N SER A 340 -20.72 -13.80 5.62
CA SER A 340 -21.78 -14.64 5.04
C SER A 340 -21.58 -16.14 5.29
N GLU A 341 -20.34 -16.63 5.35
CA GLU A 341 -20.04 -18.06 5.49
C GLU A 341 -19.85 -18.47 6.95
N GLN A 342 -20.95 -18.86 7.60
CA GLN A 342 -21.02 -19.14 9.05
C GLN A 342 -20.13 -20.29 9.58
N ASN A 343 -19.38 -21.00 8.73
CA ASN A 343 -18.72 -22.26 9.10
C ASN A 343 -17.17 -22.25 9.03
N LEU A 344 -16.53 -21.15 8.64
CA LEU A 344 -15.07 -21.08 8.56
C LEU A 344 -14.46 -20.37 9.78
N SER A 345 -13.35 -20.91 10.28
CA SER A 345 -12.57 -20.27 11.33
C SER A 345 -12.19 -18.85 10.89
N PRO A 346 -12.40 -17.83 11.74
CA PRO A 346 -12.13 -16.46 11.34
C PRO A 346 -10.62 -16.29 11.15
N GLU A 347 -10.24 -15.91 9.94
CA GLU A 347 -8.87 -15.57 9.57
C GLU A 347 -8.43 -14.28 10.26
N LEU A 348 -7.17 -14.22 10.71
CA LEU A 348 -6.64 -13.01 11.34
C LEU A 348 -6.28 -11.98 10.25
N PRO A 349 -6.70 -10.71 10.36
CA PRO A 349 -6.38 -9.65 9.40
C PRO A 349 -4.90 -9.66 9.02
N HIS A 350 -4.54 -9.64 7.74
CA HIS A 350 -3.13 -9.60 7.30
C HIS A 350 -2.95 -8.74 6.05
N LEU A 351 -1.71 -8.34 5.81
CA LEU A 351 -1.24 -7.56 4.66
C LEU A 351 -0.19 -8.35 3.88
N LEU A 352 -0.37 -9.67 3.79
CA LEU A 352 0.62 -10.55 3.16
C LEU A 352 0.86 -10.20 1.69
N GLU A 353 -0.21 -9.90 0.94
CA GLU A 353 -0.09 -9.52 -0.46
C GLU A 353 0.67 -8.19 -0.63
N GLN A 354 0.40 -7.18 0.20
CA GLN A 354 1.15 -5.92 0.20
C GLN A 354 2.63 -6.14 0.54
N GLU A 355 2.92 -6.99 1.53
CA GLU A 355 4.28 -7.35 1.93
C GLU A 355 5.05 -7.98 0.77
N VAL A 356 4.43 -8.95 0.09
CA VAL A 356 5.04 -9.72 -1.01
C VAL A 356 5.15 -8.88 -2.27
N LEU A 357 4.09 -8.22 -2.72
CA LEU A 357 4.13 -7.39 -3.93
C LEU A 357 5.12 -6.23 -3.83
N ALA A 358 5.24 -5.58 -2.66
CA ALA A 358 6.26 -4.56 -2.46
C ALA A 358 7.68 -5.15 -2.61
N MET A 359 7.92 -6.36 -2.09
CA MET A 359 9.19 -7.05 -2.23
C MET A 359 9.48 -7.46 -3.67
N GLU A 360 8.52 -8.07 -4.36
CA GLU A 360 8.65 -8.41 -5.79
C GLU A 360 9.02 -7.19 -6.61
N GLN A 361 8.35 -6.06 -6.36
CA GLN A 361 8.57 -4.84 -7.11
C GLN A 361 9.95 -4.22 -6.83
N MET A 362 10.42 -4.26 -5.58
CA MET A 362 11.79 -3.87 -5.25
C MET A 362 12.81 -4.75 -5.98
N LEU A 363 12.66 -6.07 -5.90
CA LEU A 363 13.56 -7.02 -6.56
C LEU A 363 13.58 -6.79 -8.08
N PHE A 364 12.41 -6.73 -8.72
CA PHE A 364 12.28 -6.48 -10.15
C PHE A 364 12.99 -5.19 -10.57
N THR A 365 12.78 -4.10 -9.81
CA THR A 365 13.40 -2.81 -10.09
C THR A 365 14.92 -2.87 -9.95
N VAL A 366 15.42 -3.48 -8.88
CA VAL A 366 16.87 -3.55 -8.59
C VAL A 366 17.58 -4.49 -9.58
N PHE A 367 17.03 -5.67 -9.88
CA PHE A 367 17.61 -6.58 -10.88
C PHE A 367 17.59 -5.96 -12.28
N ARG A 368 16.55 -5.21 -12.63
CA ARG A 368 16.54 -4.45 -13.89
C ARG A 368 17.67 -3.43 -13.94
N LEU A 369 17.91 -2.70 -12.84
CA LEU A 369 19.00 -1.73 -12.76
C LEU A 369 20.39 -2.37 -12.90
N TYR A 370 20.57 -3.58 -12.35
CA TYR A 370 21.84 -4.29 -12.31
C TYR A 370 22.14 -5.14 -13.55
N CYS A 371 21.17 -5.91 -14.05
CA CYS A 371 21.38 -6.87 -15.14
C CYS A 371 21.02 -6.32 -16.52
N HIS A 372 20.00 -5.45 -16.61
CA HIS A 372 19.32 -5.13 -17.87
C HIS A 372 19.52 -3.69 -18.37
N ASN A 373 20.35 -2.90 -17.71
CA ASN A 373 20.69 -1.53 -18.13
C ASN A 373 21.74 -1.47 -19.26
N LYS A 374 21.46 -2.13 -20.38
CA LYS A 374 21.96 -1.61 -21.66
C LYS A 374 20.99 -0.51 -22.05
N PRO A 375 21.35 0.79 -21.99
CA PRO A 375 20.49 1.85 -22.49
C PRO A 375 20.29 1.59 -23.98
N ALA A 376 19.22 0.86 -24.32
CA ALA A 376 18.87 0.57 -25.70
C ALA A 376 18.47 1.91 -26.31
N GLN A 377 19.39 2.48 -27.10
CA GLN A 377 19.14 3.57 -28.03
C GLN A 377 18.61 4.89 -27.45
N GLN A 378 18.68 5.11 -26.13
CA GLN A 378 18.39 6.43 -25.58
C GLN A 378 19.57 7.37 -25.83
N SER A 379 19.29 8.50 -26.48
CA SER A 379 20.31 9.47 -26.87
C SER A 379 21.00 10.15 -25.69
N ASN A 380 20.37 10.17 -24.50
CA ASN A 380 20.90 10.81 -23.28
C ASN A 380 20.39 10.08 -22.00
N PRO A 381 21.02 8.99 -21.54
CA PRO A 381 20.65 8.36 -20.27
C PRO A 381 21.01 9.26 -19.08
N SER A 382 20.20 9.21 -18.01
CA SER A 382 20.43 10.02 -16.79
C SER A 382 21.63 9.55 -15.96
N TYR A 383 22.12 8.33 -16.22
CA TYR A 383 23.21 7.67 -15.51
C TYR A 383 23.93 6.68 -16.44
N THR A 384 25.16 6.29 -16.10
CA THR A 384 25.91 5.24 -16.82
C THR A 384 25.54 3.84 -16.30
N THR A 385 25.77 2.80 -17.09
CA THR A 385 25.57 1.40 -16.65
C THR A 385 26.35 1.11 -15.36
N GLN A 386 27.60 1.59 -15.24
CA GLN A 386 28.39 1.43 -14.02
C GLN A 386 27.73 2.10 -12.81
N GLN A 387 27.21 3.33 -12.95
CA GLN A 387 26.53 4.01 -11.85
C GLN A 387 25.26 3.27 -11.40
N ALA A 388 24.53 2.66 -12.34
CA ALA A 388 23.37 1.83 -12.00
C ALA A 388 23.77 0.53 -11.29
N GLU A 389 24.84 -0.12 -11.75
CA GLU A 389 25.39 -1.30 -11.08
C GLU A 389 25.87 -0.99 -9.67
N ASP A 390 26.67 0.06 -9.50
CA ASP A 390 27.19 0.49 -8.18
C ASP A 390 26.06 0.84 -7.21
N PHE A 391 24.97 1.42 -7.72
CA PHE A 391 23.77 1.70 -6.94
C PHE A 391 22.99 0.43 -6.56
N ALA A 392 22.81 -0.49 -7.52
CA ALA A 392 21.95 -1.67 -7.35
C ALA A 392 22.64 -2.83 -6.63
N GLU A 393 23.96 -3.00 -6.77
CA GLU A 393 24.74 -4.12 -6.19
C GLU A 393 24.50 -4.32 -4.68
N PRO A 394 24.66 -3.30 -3.80
CA PRO A 394 24.41 -3.48 -2.37
C PRO A 394 22.94 -3.78 -2.04
N LEU A 395 22.00 -3.33 -2.89
CA LEU A 395 20.59 -3.60 -2.72
C LEU A 395 20.25 -5.05 -3.12
N ILE A 396 20.85 -5.57 -4.18
CA ILE A 396 20.68 -6.97 -4.59
C ILE A 396 21.15 -7.91 -3.50
N GLU A 397 22.36 -7.72 -2.99
CA GLU A 397 22.89 -8.58 -1.93
C GLU A 397 21.96 -8.60 -0.72
N ARG A 398 21.54 -7.41 -0.26
CA ARG A 398 20.68 -7.25 0.92
C ARG A 398 19.29 -7.85 0.72
N LEU A 399 18.60 -7.48 -0.36
CA LEU A 399 17.22 -7.91 -0.62
C LEU A 399 17.15 -9.40 -0.99
N SER A 400 18.07 -9.89 -1.82
CA SER A 400 18.14 -11.30 -2.19
C SER A 400 18.42 -12.18 -0.98
N SER A 401 19.38 -11.78 -0.13
CA SER A 401 19.68 -12.49 1.11
C SER A 401 18.48 -12.50 2.05
N LEU A 402 17.81 -11.35 2.22
CA LEU A 402 16.62 -11.25 3.06
C LEU A 402 15.50 -12.20 2.61
N VAL A 403 15.18 -12.19 1.30
CA VAL A 403 14.09 -12.99 0.72
C VAL A 403 14.40 -14.49 0.80
N LEU A 404 15.57 -14.92 0.35
CA LEU A 404 15.94 -16.34 0.35
C LEU A 404 16.05 -16.90 1.77
N MET A 405 16.59 -16.11 2.71
CA MET A 405 16.64 -16.51 4.12
C MET A 405 15.25 -16.60 4.76
N ARG A 406 14.34 -15.68 4.44
CA ARG A 406 12.95 -15.76 4.90
C ARG A 406 12.23 -16.99 4.34
N TYR A 407 12.34 -17.22 3.03
CA TYR A 407 11.78 -18.39 2.37
C TYR A 407 12.23 -19.70 3.05
N LEU A 408 13.54 -19.88 3.22
CA LEU A 408 14.12 -21.03 3.95
C LEU A 408 13.62 -21.12 5.40
N SER A 409 13.46 -19.99 6.10
CA SER A 409 12.98 -20.00 7.48
C SER A 409 11.53 -20.45 7.62
N PHE A 410 10.68 -20.11 6.64
CA PHE A 410 9.29 -20.54 6.62
C PHE A 410 9.18 -22.03 6.30
N GLU A 411 9.98 -22.52 5.34
CA GLU A 411 10.08 -23.94 5.02
C GLU A 411 10.55 -24.77 6.24
N GLU A 412 11.63 -24.35 6.90
CA GLU A 412 12.12 -25.01 8.12
C GLU A 412 11.05 -25.05 9.22
N SER A 413 10.28 -23.97 9.36
CA SER A 413 9.20 -23.86 10.34
C SER A 413 8.03 -24.79 10.01
N ALA A 414 7.66 -24.90 8.73
CA ALA A 414 6.63 -25.82 8.26
C ALA A 414 7.04 -27.29 8.50
N LEU A 415 8.30 -27.63 8.21
CA LEU A 415 8.84 -28.98 8.43
C LEU A 415 8.91 -29.37 9.90
N ARG A 416 9.30 -28.45 10.78
CA ARG A 416 9.30 -28.70 12.24
C ARG A 416 7.89 -28.98 12.75
N LYS A 417 6.88 -28.24 12.28
CA LYS A 417 5.47 -28.46 12.65
C LYS A 417 4.95 -29.82 12.16
N LEU A 418 5.26 -30.20 10.92
CA LEU A 418 4.92 -31.52 10.38
C LEU A 418 5.51 -32.65 11.23
N ARG A 419 6.81 -32.57 11.57
CA ARG A 419 7.49 -33.58 12.41
C ARG A 419 6.91 -33.65 13.83
N ALA A 420 6.52 -32.51 14.41
CA ALA A 420 5.91 -32.47 15.73
C ALA A 420 4.50 -33.12 15.75
N GLY A 421 3.72 -32.92 14.68
CA GLY A 421 2.37 -33.50 14.56
C GLY A 421 2.36 -35.02 14.46
N THR A 422 3.33 -35.62 13.74
CA THR A 422 3.39 -37.08 13.55
C THR A 422 3.83 -37.83 14.81
N GLY A 423 4.54 -37.18 15.74
CA GLY A 423 5.09 -37.80 16.95
C GLY A 423 4.09 -37.97 18.10
N ALA A 424 3.08 -37.10 18.21
CA ALA A 424 2.18 -37.08 19.37
C ALA A 424 1.01 -38.09 19.27
N GLY A 425 0.64 -38.54 18.06
CA GLY A 425 -0.49 -39.46 17.85
C GLY A 425 -0.14 -40.95 17.80
N ALA A 426 1.13 -41.33 17.63
CA ALA A 426 1.51 -42.72 17.35
C ALA A 426 1.83 -43.57 18.61
N ALA A 427 1.84 -43.00 19.80
CA ALA A 427 2.14 -43.73 21.05
C ALA A 427 0.92 -44.43 21.68
N GLY A 428 -0.28 -44.31 21.09
CA GLY A 428 -1.53 -44.57 21.78
C GLY A 428 -2.51 -45.57 21.17
N SER A 429 -2.14 -46.41 20.20
CA SER A 429 -2.95 -47.59 19.82
C SER A 429 -2.31 -48.32 18.64
N ARG A 430 -1.78 -49.53 18.87
CA ARG A 430 -1.47 -50.52 17.83
C ARG A 430 -2.80 -51.22 17.44
N PRO A 431 -3.33 -51.07 16.23
CA PRO A 431 -4.23 -52.07 15.67
C PRO A 431 -3.36 -53.17 15.04
N VAL A 432 -3.53 -54.40 15.52
CA VAL A 432 -3.02 -55.61 14.87
C VAL A 432 -4.00 -55.99 13.76
N ALA A 433 -3.61 -55.83 12.49
CA ALA A 433 -4.22 -56.52 11.34
C ALA A 433 -3.31 -56.28 10.11
N SER A 434 -2.48 -57.25 9.73
CA SER A 434 -2.73 -58.33 8.76
C SER A 434 -2.75 -57.86 7.30
N ALA A 435 -1.77 -58.35 6.56
CA ALA A 435 -1.45 -58.08 5.17
C ALA A 435 -2.55 -58.46 4.17
N SER A 436 -2.63 -57.73 3.04
CA SER A 436 -2.96 -58.27 1.71
C SER A 436 -2.65 -57.28 0.57
N ALA A 437 -1.74 -57.72 -0.30
CA ALA A 437 -1.61 -57.62 -1.77
C ALA A 437 -2.04 -56.36 -2.59
N GLU A 438 -1.05 -55.85 -3.32
CA GLU A 438 -0.98 -55.49 -4.76
C GLU A 438 -2.21 -54.91 -5.52
N LYS A 439 -2.04 -53.74 -6.19
CA LYS A 439 -1.85 -53.64 -7.67
C LYS A 439 -1.81 -52.18 -8.21
N HIS A 440 -0.82 -51.96 -9.07
CA HIS A 440 -0.72 -51.17 -10.31
C HIS A 440 -1.62 -49.96 -10.68
N GLN A 441 -0.88 -48.95 -11.20
CA GLN A 441 -1.06 -48.20 -12.46
C GLN A 441 -1.77 -46.83 -12.47
N SER A 442 -1.01 -45.85 -13.01
CA SER A 442 -1.37 -45.02 -14.18
C SER A 442 -1.28 -43.52 -13.91
N SER A 443 -0.17 -42.95 -14.36
CA SER A 443 0.05 -41.52 -14.56
C SER A 443 -0.70 -41.01 -15.80
N LYS A 444 -1.33 -39.84 -15.71
CA LYS A 444 -1.53 -38.92 -16.84
C LYS A 444 -1.48 -37.45 -16.39
N PRO A 445 -1.03 -36.53 -17.28
CA PRO A 445 -0.56 -35.20 -16.92
C PRO A 445 -1.64 -34.12 -16.93
N GLY A 446 -1.32 -33.00 -16.28
CA GLY A 446 -2.17 -31.83 -16.10
C GLY A 446 -2.51 -31.07 -17.38
N HIS A 447 -3.69 -30.47 -17.37
CA HIS A 447 -4.14 -29.50 -18.33
C HIS A 447 -3.94 -28.09 -17.79
N VAL A 448 -3.20 -27.29 -18.55
CA VAL A 448 -3.12 -25.83 -18.48
C VAL A 448 -4.37 -25.25 -19.16
N HIS A 449 -5.03 -24.29 -18.52
CA HIS A 449 -5.96 -23.34 -19.13
C HIS A 449 -5.53 -21.95 -18.63
N SER A 450 -4.90 -21.13 -19.47
CA SER A 450 -5.46 -20.32 -20.57
C SER A 450 -6.45 -19.26 -20.06
N GLN A 451 -5.97 -18.03 -20.06
CA GLN A 451 -6.72 -16.80 -19.87
C GLN A 451 -7.90 -16.77 -20.85
N SER A 452 -9.12 -16.73 -20.33
CA SER A 452 -10.34 -16.46 -21.09
C SER A 452 -10.59 -14.96 -21.14
N GLN A 453 -10.61 -14.41 -22.35
CA GLN A 453 -11.29 -13.15 -22.65
C GLN A 453 -12.77 -13.25 -22.25
N ILE A 454 -13.24 -12.30 -21.45
CA ILE A 454 -14.66 -12.21 -21.05
C ILE A 454 -15.35 -11.30 -22.06
N ASN A 455 -16.18 -11.90 -22.92
CA ASN A 455 -17.27 -11.21 -23.60
C ASN A 455 -18.41 -11.02 -22.58
N TRP A 456 -18.90 -9.80 -22.48
CA TRP A 456 -20.10 -9.46 -21.71
C TRP A 456 -21.30 -9.54 -22.64
N ASP A 457 -22.12 -10.57 -22.47
CA ASP A 457 -23.50 -10.56 -22.95
C ASP A 457 -24.45 -10.72 -21.77
N GLU A 458 -25.55 -10.01 -21.92
CA GLU A 458 -26.62 -9.67 -20.99
C GLU A 458 -27.40 -10.91 -20.51
N ASP A 459 -27.82 -10.93 -19.25
CA ASP A 459 -29.24 -10.98 -18.86
C ASP A 459 -29.49 -11.52 -17.42
N GLU A 460 -30.64 -11.06 -16.92
CA GLU A 460 -31.47 -11.59 -15.83
C GLU A 460 -31.33 -11.01 -14.41
N GLU A 461 -32.21 -10.03 -14.21
CA GLU A 461 -32.84 -9.60 -12.96
C GLU A 461 -33.29 -10.80 -12.09
N SER A 462 -32.96 -10.75 -10.80
CA SER A 462 -33.86 -11.28 -9.78
C SER A 462 -33.75 -10.46 -8.50
N SER A 463 -34.90 -10.02 -8.05
CA SER A 463 -35.17 -9.22 -6.86
C SER A 463 -35.38 -10.13 -5.65
N GLU A 464 -34.66 -9.92 -4.55
CA GLU A 464 -35.10 -10.38 -3.24
C GLU A 464 -34.84 -9.32 -2.15
N ASP A 465 -35.93 -8.96 -1.48
CA ASP A 465 -36.02 -8.15 -0.29
C ASP A 465 -35.48 -8.92 0.93
N GLU A 466 -34.56 -8.34 1.70
CA GLU A 466 -34.28 -8.82 3.06
C GLU A 466 -34.30 -7.68 4.10
N ALA A 467 -35.14 -7.91 5.12
CA ALA A 467 -35.43 -7.03 6.22
C ALA A 467 -34.32 -7.05 7.29
N TYR A 468 -33.87 -5.87 7.70
CA TYR A 468 -32.91 -5.67 8.79
C TYR A 468 -33.57 -5.90 10.16
N GLY A 469 -33.16 -6.98 10.85
CA GLY A 469 -33.37 -7.19 12.28
C GLY A 469 -32.02 -7.23 13.01
N ALA A 470 -31.63 -6.12 13.63
CA ALA A 470 -30.42 -6.05 14.45
C ALA A 470 -30.70 -6.51 15.89
N SER A 471 -30.14 -7.65 16.29
CA SER A 471 -30.01 -8.04 17.69
C SER A 471 -28.60 -8.59 17.96
N CYS A 472 -27.87 -7.91 18.85
CA CYS A 472 -26.57 -8.36 19.35
C CYS A 472 -26.76 -9.45 20.41
N PRO A 473 -26.04 -10.60 20.36
CA PRO A 473 -26.07 -11.56 21.45
C PRO A 473 -24.99 -11.24 22.50
N VAL A 474 -25.40 -11.51 23.74
CA VAL A 474 -24.68 -11.30 25.00
C VAL A 474 -23.59 -12.35 25.21
N SER A 475 -22.48 -11.88 25.79
CA SER A 475 -21.25 -12.58 26.17
C SER A 475 -21.46 -13.86 27.00
N GLY A 476 -21.22 -15.03 26.40
CA GLY A 476 -20.99 -16.31 27.08
C GLY A 476 -19.51 -16.70 27.01
N SER A 477 -18.84 -16.81 28.16
CA SER A 477 -17.41 -17.13 28.25
C SER A 477 -17.14 -18.62 27.93
N ASN A 478 -16.75 -18.93 26.71
CA ASN A 478 -16.38 -20.28 26.28
C ASN A 478 -14.87 -20.50 26.41
N LYS A 479 -14.44 -21.39 27.32
CA LYS A 479 -13.01 -21.69 27.61
C LYS A 479 -12.35 -22.68 26.63
N ASN A 480 -13.03 -23.10 25.57
CA ASN A 480 -12.52 -24.09 24.61
C ASN A 480 -11.77 -23.50 23.40
N ASN A 481 -11.62 -22.17 23.29
CA ASN A 481 -11.08 -21.51 22.10
C ASN A 481 -9.54 -21.57 21.95
N ALA A 482 -8.80 -22.15 22.90
CA ALA A 482 -7.34 -22.18 22.82
C ALA A 482 -6.80 -23.15 21.74
N ALA A 483 -7.55 -24.20 21.40
CA ALA A 483 -7.14 -25.16 20.37
C ALA A 483 -7.33 -24.61 18.94
N ASP A 484 -8.39 -23.84 18.69
CA ASP A 484 -8.69 -23.27 17.37
C ASP A 484 -7.66 -22.20 16.94
N GLY A 485 -7.07 -21.48 17.90
CA GLY A 485 -6.04 -20.48 17.59
C GLY A 485 -4.73 -21.06 17.05
N VAL A 486 -4.42 -22.33 17.35
CA VAL A 486 -3.14 -22.96 16.94
C VAL A 486 -3.17 -23.37 15.47
N LEU A 487 -4.33 -23.79 14.95
CA LEU A 487 -4.50 -24.15 13.53
C LEU A 487 -4.24 -22.96 12.60
N ASN A 488 -4.76 -21.78 12.96
CA ASN A 488 -4.62 -20.55 12.19
C ASN A 488 -3.14 -20.13 12.01
N VAL A 489 -2.29 -20.30 13.04
CA VAL A 489 -0.86 -19.93 12.95
C VAL A 489 -0.05 -20.87 12.05
N ALA A 490 -0.45 -22.14 11.94
CA ALA A 490 0.21 -23.09 11.03
C ALA A 490 -0.18 -22.84 9.58
N GLU A 491 -1.46 -22.59 9.33
CA GLU A 491 -2.00 -22.25 8.00
C GLU A 491 -1.39 -20.95 7.49
N PHE A 492 -1.39 -19.88 8.30
CA PHE A 492 -0.79 -18.60 7.90
C PHE A 492 0.73 -18.71 7.64
N ALA A 493 1.44 -19.59 8.35
CA ALA A 493 2.86 -19.83 8.08
C ALA A 493 3.09 -20.55 6.74
N ARG A 494 2.17 -21.44 6.35
CA ARG A 494 2.20 -22.10 5.03
C ARG A 494 1.85 -21.11 3.93
N GLU A 495 0.82 -20.30 4.12
CA GLU A 495 0.46 -19.22 3.20
C GLU A 495 1.62 -18.24 3.00
N LYS A 496 2.32 -17.86 4.07
CA LYS A 496 3.55 -17.06 3.99
C LYS A 496 4.65 -17.73 3.17
N HIS A 497 4.90 -19.02 3.41
CA HIS A 497 5.87 -19.78 2.64
C HIS A 497 5.54 -19.76 1.13
N ASP A 498 4.27 -20.05 0.81
CA ASP A 498 3.80 -20.11 -0.58
C ASP A 498 3.84 -18.73 -1.25
N ALA A 499 3.47 -17.68 -0.53
CA ALA A 499 3.52 -16.31 -1.03
C ALA A 499 4.96 -15.81 -1.26
N TYR A 500 5.92 -16.22 -0.43
CA TYR A 500 7.34 -15.87 -0.60
C TYR A 500 8.06 -16.64 -1.70
N LYS A 501 7.44 -17.68 -2.25
CA LYS A 501 7.99 -18.43 -3.38
C LYS A 501 8.25 -17.53 -4.58
N SER A 502 7.29 -16.66 -4.94
CA SER A 502 7.41 -15.78 -6.11
C SER A 502 8.60 -14.81 -6.00
N PRO A 503 8.78 -14.03 -4.91
CA PRO A 503 10.00 -13.26 -4.66
C PRO A 503 11.29 -14.10 -4.72
N ALA A 504 11.28 -15.32 -4.18
CA ALA A 504 12.46 -16.19 -4.21
C ALA A 504 12.81 -16.62 -5.65
N LEU A 505 11.82 -16.91 -6.48
CA LEU A 505 12.02 -17.21 -7.90
C LEU A 505 12.55 -15.99 -8.66
N ILE A 506 12.03 -14.79 -8.42
CA ILE A 506 12.55 -13.54 -9.02
C ILE A 506 14.04 -13.37 -8.72
N VAL A 507 14.47 -13.65 -7.48
CA VAL A 507 15.89 -13.60 -7.09
C VAL A 507 16.71 -14.61 -7.89
N LEU A 508 16.26 -15.85 -7.97
CA LEU A 508 16.99 -16.92 -8.64
C LEU A 508 17.06 -16.71 -10.16
N GLU A 509 15.97 -16.24 -10.77
CA GLU A 509 15.92 -15.84 -12.18
C GLU A 509 16.84 -14.66 -12.46
N GLY A 510 16.80 -13.61 -11.63
CA GLY A 510 17.70 -12.48 -11.74
C GLY A 510 19.18 -12.85 -11.62
N MET A 511 19.52 -13.84 -10.79
CA MET A 511 20.89 -14.39 -10.69
C MET A 511 21.33 -15.14 -11.95
N MET A 512 20.41 -15.75 -12.70
CA MET A 512 20.74 -16.39 -13.99
C MET A 512 21.16 -15.38 -15.04
N ASP A 513 20.71 -14.13 -14.92
CA ASP A 513 21.06 -13.02 -15.81
C ASP A 513 22.40 -12.36 -15.45
N PHE A 514 23.10 -12.81 -14.39
CA PHE A 514 24.38 -12.22 -14.00
C PHE A 514 25.44 -12.48 -15.06
N THR A 515 26.21 -11.43 -15.38
CA THR A 515 27.46 -11.61 -16.11
C THR A 515 28.47 -12.37 -15.27
N HIS A 516 29.49 -12.96 -15.91
CA HIS A 516 30.56 -13.67 -15.21
C HIS A 516 31.23 -12.80 -14.13
N GLU A 517 31.48 -11.52 -14.42
CA GLU A 517 32.12 -10.59 -13.48
C GLU A 517 31.20 -10.24 -12.31
N GLN A 518 29.92 -9.98 -12.58
CA GLN A 518 28.91 -9.74 -11.54
C GLN A 518 28.77 -10.97 -10.62
N PHE A 519 28.69 -12.17 -11.19
CA PHE A 519 28.62 -13.40 -10.41
C PHE A 519 29.87 -13.59 -9.54
N GLN A 520 31.07 -13.39 -10.10
CA GLN A 520 32.32 -13.49 -9.35
C GLN A 520 32.40 -12.52 -8.17
N ARG A 521 31.96 -11.27 -8.35
CA ARG A 521 31.89 -10.27 -7.25
C ARG A 521 30.97 -10.72 -6.12
N ASN A 522 29.88 -11.42 -6.45
CA ASN A 522 28.80 -11.77 -5.52
C ASN A 522 28.88 -13.21 -4.97
N LEU A 523 29.93 -13.98 -5.31
CA LEU A 523 30.12 -15.37 -4.87
C LEU A 523 30.02 -15.55 -3.34
N GLY A 524 30.53 -14.58 -2.58
CA GLY A 524 30.65 -14.67 -1.12
C GLY A 524 29.31 -14.91 -0.41
N TRP A 525 28.24 -14.29 -0.89
CA TRP A 525 26.91 -14.42 -0.30
C TRP A 525 25.98 -15.35 -1.10
N ILE A 526 26.16 -15.48 -2.43
CA ILE A 526 25.35 -16.36 -3.28
C ILE A 526 25.55 -17.83 -2.93
N VAL A 527 26.80 -18.30 -2.86
CA VAL A 527 27.10 -19.73 -2.72
C VAL A 527 26.53 -20.32 -1.42
N PRO A 528 26.67 -19.67 -0.24
CA PRO A 528 26.03 -20.15 0.98
C PRO A 528 24.50 -20.29 0.85
N LEU A 529 23.82 -19.34 0.21
CA LEU A 529 22.36 -19.39 0.04
C LEU A 529 21.92 -20.51 -0.91
N LEU A 530 22.55 -20.61 -2.09
CA LEU A 530 22.24 -21.67 -3.06
C LEU A 530 22.48 -23.06 -2.47
N SER A 531 23.51 -23.23 -1.65
CA SER A 531 23.80 -24.51 -0.99
C SER A 531 22.66 -24.98 -0.08
N ARG A 532 21.98 -24.04 0.59
CA ARG A 532 20.80 -24.34 1.43
C ARG A 532 19.55 -24.57 0.58
N LEU A 533 19.39 -23.86 -0.53
CA LEU A 533 18.24 -24.04 -1.41
C LEU A 533 18.30 -25.36 -2.20
N ILE A 534 19.46 -25.99 -2.36
CA ILE A 534 19.55 -27.34 -2.98
C ILE A 534 18.69 -28.36 -2.22
N ILE A 535 18.56 -28.20 -0.90
CA ILE A 535 17.83 -29.15 -0.04
C ILE A 535 16.37 -28.74 0.24
N CYS A 536 15.88 -27.63 -0.34
CA CYS A 536 14.48 -27.26 -0.21
C CYS A 536 13.57 -28.30 -0.87
N GLU A 537 12.34 -28.45 -0.40
CA GLU A 537 11.33 -29.38 -0.90
C GLU A 537 10.75 -28.92 -2.24
N ASP A 538 10.67 -27.60 -2.46
CA ASP A 538 10.11 -27.02 -3.67
C ASP A 538 10.95 -27.36 -4.91
N ILE A 539 10.29 -28.02 -5.87
CA ILE A 539 10.95 -28.50 -7.10
C ILE A 539 11.38 -27.34 -7.99
N GLU A 540 10.57 -26.28 -8.12
CA GLU A 540 10.85 -25.16 -9.02
C GLU A 540 12.06 -24.37 -8.55
N VAL A 541 12.14 -24.13 -7.23
CA VAL A 541 13.30 -23.49 -6.60
C VAL A 541 14.57 -24.31 -6.86
N ARG A 542 14.55 -25.64 -6.66
CA ARG A 542 15.70 -26.50 -6.97
C ARG A 542 16.08 -26.53 -8.44
N VAL A 543 15.11 -26.45 -9.36
CA VAL A 543 15.39 -26.37 -10.81
C VAL A 543 16.17 -25.10 -11.12
N CYS A 544 15.73 -23.95 -10.59
CA CYS A 544 16.43 -22.67 -10.79
C CYS A 544 17.85 -22.71 -10.20
N VAL A 545 18.00 -23.22 -8.98
CA VAL A 545 19.33 -23.39 -8.34
C VAL A 545 20.25 -24.27 -9.19
N ARG A 546 19.74 -25.39 -9.72
CA ARG A 546 20.51 -26.27 -10.62
C ARG A 546 20.94 -25.53 -11.89
N GLN A 547 20.07 -24.73 -12.49
CA GLN A 547 20.38 -23.95 -13.68
C GLN A 547 21.49 -22.92 -13.40
N ILE A 548 21.43 -22.21 -12.26
CA ILE A 548 22.48 -21.28 -11.83
C ILE A 548 23.83 -22.00 -11.70
N TYR A 549 23.88 -23.17 -11.02
CA TYR A 549 25.11 -23.95 -10.91
C TYR A 549 25.63 -24.44 -12.27
N GLN A 550 24.74 -24.83 -13.18
CA GLN A 550 25.13 -25.27 -14.51
C GLN A 550 25.74 -24.12 -15.33
N SER A 551 25.13 -22.94 -15.28
CA SER A 551 25.69 -21.71 -15.85
C SER A 551 27.06 -21.40 -15.26
N PHE A 552 27.21 -21.54 -13.93
CA PHE A 552 28.49 -21.34 -13.25
C PHE A 552 29.59 -22.33 -13.68
N VAL A 553 29.28 -23.62 -13.78
CA VAL A 553 30.26 -24.63 -14.24
C VAL A 553 30.68 -24.36 -15.67
N ASN A 554 29.74 -23.97 -16.55
CA ASN A 554 30.07 -23.60 -17.91
C ASN A 554 31.03 -22.40 -17.97
N PHE A 555 30.87 -21.41 -17.10
CA PHE A 555 31.81 -20.30 -17.00
C PHE A 555 33.21 -20.73 -16.55
N LEU A 556 33.32 -21.68 -15.62
CA LEU A 556 34.61 -22.19 -15.16
C LEU A 556 35.34 -23.02 -16.21
N LEU A 557 34.62 -23.74 -17.07
CA LEU A 557 35.21 -24.61 -18.11
C LEU A 557 35.70 -23.85 -19.35
N ILE A 558 35.27 -22.60 -19.54
CA ILE A 558 35.67 -21.75 -20.68
C ILE A 558 37.00 -21.02 -20.41
N LYS A 559 37.46 -20.96 -19.15
CA LYS A 559 38.78 -20.45 -18.76
C LYS A 559 39.78 -21.59 -18.63
#